data_AF-A0A3M1NC77-F1
#
_entry.id   AF-A0A3M1NC77-F1
#
_cell.length_a   1.000
_cell.length_b   1.000
_cell.length_c   1.000
_cell.angle_alpha   90.00
_cell.angle_beta   90.00
_cell.angle_gamma   90.00
#
_symmetry.space_group_name_H-M   'P 1'
#
loop_
_entity.id
_entity.type
_entity.pdbx_description
1 polymer ?
#
loop_
_entity_poly.entity_id
_entity_poly.type
_entity_poly.pdbx_seq_one_letter_code
_entity_poly.pdbx_strand_id
1 'polypeptide(L)'
;MDVARARQETPGCDDVIHFNNAGMALPPLPVLDAQIQHLRREARIGGYEAAAEARPALEHTYDAIARMLGCHRDEIALVENATRAWDM
;
A
#
# COMPACT_ATOMS: atom_id res chain seq x y z
N MET A 1 15.14 -0.58 -14.17
CA MET A 1 13.73 -0.89 -13.85
C MET A 1 13.23 -1.92 -14.85
N ASP A 2 12.55 -2.97 -14.39
CA ASP A 2 12.01 -4.03 -15.24
C ASP A 2 10.52 -3.75 -15.54
N VAL A 3 10.23 -3.28 -16.74
CA VAL A 3 8.88 -2.89 -17.17
C VAL A 3 8.01 -4.12 -17.43
N ALA A 4 8.59 -5.20 -17.95
CA ALA A 4 7.84 -6.41 -18.27
C ALA A 4 7.28 -7.02 -16.98
N ARG A 5 8.11 -7.10 -15.93
CA ARG A 5 7.67 -7.54 -14.61
C ARG A 5 6.57 -6.64 -14.03
N ALA A 6 6.76 -5.32 -14.07
CA ALA A 6 5.77 -4.38 -13.51
C ALA A 6 4.38 -4.51 -14.17
N ARG A 7 4.33 -4.77 -15.49
CA ARG A 7 3.07 -5.03 -16.21
C ARG A 7 2.46 -6.38 -15.82
N GLN A 8 3.25 -7.44 -15.76
CA GLN A 8 2.79 -8.77 -15.35
C GLN A 8 2.22 -8.77 -13.92
N GLU A 9 2.80 -7.98 -13.03
CA GLU A 9 2.30 -7.81 -11.66
C GLU A 9 1.05 -6.93 -11.58
N THR A 10 0.64 -6.23 -12.64
CA THR A 10 -0.48 -5.27 -12.63
C THR A 10 -1.58 -5.72 -13.60
N PRO A 11 -2.58 -6.52 -13.15
CA PRO A 11 -3.51 -7.22 -14.04
C PRO A 11 -4.27 -6.31 -15.00
N GLY A 12 -4.65 -5.11 -14.56
CA GLY A 12 -5.37 -4.16 -15.43
C GLY A 12 -4.56 -3.68 -16.64
N CYS A 13 -3.24 -3.94 -16.70
CA CYS A 13 -2.44 -3.69 -17.90
C CYS A 13 -2.79 -4.61 -19.09
N ASP A 14 -3.45 -5.74 -18.85
CA ASP A 14 -3.91 -6.67 -19.89
C ASP A 14 -5.32 -6.33 -20.39
N ASP A 15 -6.11 -5.63 -19.59
CA ASP A 15 -7.53 -5.36 -19.87
C ASP A 15 -7.77 -3.97 -20.47
N VAL A 16 -6.95 -2.97 -20.11
CA VAL A 16 -7.19 -1.57 -20.48
C VAL A 16 -5.92 -0.82 -20.88
N ILE A 17 -6.09 0.17 -21.76
CA ILE A 17 -5.08 1.20 -22.01
C ILE A 17 -5.31 2.35 -21.04
N HIS A 18 -4.73 2.22 -19.83
CA HIS A 18 -4.97 3.17 -18.74
C HIS A 18 -4.09 4.42 -18.84
N PHE A 19 -4.62 5.49 -19.43
CA PHE A 19 -3.95 6.80 -19.50
C PHE A 19 -4.31 7.74 -18.33
N ASN A 20 -5.13 7.31 -17.36
CA ASN A 20 -5.53 8.12 -16.20
C ASN A 20 -4.76 7.77 -14.90
N ASN A 21 -3.46 7.46 -15.00
CA ASN A 21 -2.63 7.12 -13.83
C ASN A 21 -2.51 8.29 -12.83
N ALA A 22 -2.57 9.54 -13.32
CA ALA A 22 -2.52 10.73 -12.46
C ALA A 22 -3.77 10.88 -11.57
N GLY A 23 -4.91 10.31 -11.99
CA GLY A 23 -6.10 10.22 -11.14
C GLY A 23 -5.96 9.11 -10.11
N MET A 24 -5.62 7.89 -10.56
CA MET A 24 -5.30 6.75 -9.72
C MET A 24 -4.61 5.67 -10.56
N ALA A 25 -3.46 5.18 -10.10
CA ALA A 25 -2.74 4.11 -10.77
C ALA A 25 -3.38 2.74 -10.50
N LEU A 26 -3.28 1.82 -11.46
CA LEU A 26 -3.73 0.44 -11.29
C LEU A 26 -2.88 -0.25 -10.21
N PRO A 27 -3.49 -0.95 -9.22
CA PRO A 27 -2.74 -1.59 -8.15
C PRO A 27 -2.04 -2.88 -8.64
N PRO A 28 -0.75 -3.07 -8.36
CA PRO A 28 -0.08 -4.36 -8.52
C PRO A 28 -0.66 -5.44 -7.59
N LEU A 29 -0.58 -6.71 -8.00
CA LEU A 29 -1.05 -7.88 -7.24
C LEU A 29 -0.53 -7.91 -5.80
N PRO A 30 0.76 -7.65 -5.50
CA PRO A 30 1.24 -7.65 -4.11
C PRO A 30 0.49 -6.66 -3.20
N VAL A 31 0.06 -5.51 -3.73
CA VAL A 31 -0.70 -4.50 -2.98
C VAL A 31 -2.14 -4.97 -2.77
N LEU A 32 -2.79 -5.43 -3.84
CA LEU A 32 -4.16 -5.95 -3.78
C LEU A 32 -4.27 -7.14 -2.82
N ASP A 33 -3.33 -8.08 -2.90
CA ASP A 33 -3.28 -9.26 -2.05
C ASP A 33 -3.10 -8.87 -0.58
N ALA A 34 -2.20 -7.94 -0.25
CA ALA A 34 -2.00 -7.49 1.13
C ALA A 34 -3.31 -6.96 1.74
N GLN A 35 -4.05 -6.15 0.99
CA GLN A 35 -5.34 -5.60 1.43
C GLN A 35 -6.40 -6.70 1.62
N ILE A 36 -6.59 -7.56 0.61
CA ILE A 36 -7.60 -8.63 0.67
C ILE A 36 -7.27 -9.64 1.78
N GLN A 37 -6.00 -10.00 1.96
CA GLN A 37 -5.59 -10.92 3.01
C GLN A 37 -5.85 -10.34 4.40
N HIS A 38 -5.61 -9.05 4.61
CA HIS A 38 -5.92 -8.40 5.88
C HIS A 38 -7.43 -8.47 6.18
N LEU A 39 -8.29 -8.10 5.23
CA LEU A 39 -9.75 -8.20 5.39
C LEU A 39 -10.20 -9.64 5.66
N ARG A 40 -9.58 -10.63 5.01
CA ARG A 40 -9.82 -12.06 5.28
C ARG A 40 -9.32 -12.49 6.67
N ARG A 41 -8.33 -11.82 7.27
CA ARG A 41 -7.93 -12.06 8.67
C ARG A 41 -8.96 -11.46 9.61
N GLU A 42 -9.34 -10.20 9.41
CA GLU A 42 -10.37 -9.54 10.22
C GLU A 42 -11.66 -10.37 10.29
N ALA A 43 -12.13 -10.88 9.15
CA ALA A 43 -13.32 -11.73 9.07
C ALA A 43 -13.19 -13.07 9.81
N ARG A 44 -11.96 -13.56 10.05
CA ARG A 44 -11.71 -14.86 10.69
C ARG A 44 -11.42 -14.76 12.18
N ILE A 45 -10.72 -13.71 12.61
CA ILE A 45 -10.20 -13.61 13.98
C ILE A 45 -10.63 -12.34 14.72
N GLY A 46 -11.35 -11.43 14.06
CA GLY A 46 -11.68 -10.11 14.60
C GLY A 46 -10.66 -9.04 14.20
N GLY A 47 -11.12 -7.78 14.18
CA GLY A 47 -10.31 -6.66 13.72
C GLY A 47 -9.12 -6.34 14.65
N TYR A 48 -9.31 -6.43 15.96
CA TYR A 48 -8.24 -6.14 16.93
C TYR A 48 -7.13 -7.20 16.88
N GLU A 49 -7.50 -8.46 16.78
CA GLU A 49 -6.59 -9.59 16.68
C GLU A 49 -5.82 -9.54 15.34
N ALA A 50 -6.51 -9.26 14.24
CA ALA A 50 -5.87 -9.07 12.93
C ALA A 50 -4.92 -7.86 12.92
N ALA A 51 -5.28 -6.76 13.56
CA ALA A 51 -4.41 -5.59 13.71
C ALA A 51 -3.16 -5.91 14.57
N ALA A 52 -3.33 -6.66 15.66
CA ALA A 52 -2.21 -7.10 16.49
C ALA A 52 -1.26 -8.03 15.72
N GLU A 53 -1.79 -8.95 14.91
CA GLU A 53 -1.02 -9.84 14.03
C GLU A 53 -0.29 -9.06 12.92
N ALA A 54 -0.93 -8.07 12.32
CA ALA A 54 -0.37 -7.24 11.25
C ALA A 54 0.64 -6.19 11.75
N ARG A 55 0.74 -5.96 13.06
CA ARG A 55 1.56 -4.89 13.64
C ARG A 55 3.01 -4.84 13.12
N PRO A 56 3.76 -5.95 12.99
CA PRO A 56 5.11 -5.89 12.43
C PRO A 56 5.17 -5.33 11.00
N ALA A 57 4.17 -5.64 10.16
CA ALA A 57 4.09 -5.13 8.79
C ALA A 57 3.68 -3.64 8.77
N LEU A 58 2.76 -3.24 9.65
CA LEU A 58 2.38 -1.84 9.83
C LEU A 58 3.58 -1.01 10.29
N GLU A 59 4.34 -1.49 11.28
CA GLU A 59 5.55 -0.81 11.74
C GLU A 59 6.63 -0.74 10.64
N HIS A 60 6.79 -1.77 9.81
CA HIS A 60 7.74 -1.74 8.70
C HIS A 60 7.45 -0.64 7.67
N THR A 61 6.18 -0.21 7.56
CA THR A 61 5.76 0.82 6.59
C THR A 61 6.50 2.14 6.81
N TYR A 62 6.72 2.54 8.06
CA TYR A 62 7.47 3.74 8.41
C TYR A 62 8.94 3.65 7.95
N ASP A 63 9.61 2.52 8.17
CA ASP A 63 10.99 2.32 7.73
C ASP A 63 11.12 2.30 6.20
N ALA A 64 10.15 1.68 5.52
CA ALA A 64 10.12 1.61 4.07
C ALA A 64 9.98 3.00 3.44
N ILE A 65 9.07 3.83 3.98
CA ILE A 65 8.86 5.20 3.52
C ILE A 65 10.07 6.08 3.87
N ALA A 66 10.60 5.98 5.09
CA ALA A 66 11.79 6.72 5.49
C ALA A 66 12.98 6.43 4.57
N ARG A 67 13.19 5.15 4.22
CA ARG A 67 14.22 4.75 3.25
C ARG A 67 13.95 5.31 1.85
N MET A 68 12.70 5.31 1.41
CA MET A 68 12.32 5.85 0.10
C MET A 68 12.59 7.35 -0.01
N LEU A 69 12.30 8.10 1.06
CA LEU A 69 12.46 9.56 1.11
C LEU A 69 13.86 10.01 1.55
N GLY A 70 14.67 9.10 2.11
CA GLY A 70 16.01 9.42 2.60
C GLY A 70 16.02 10.17 3.93
N CYS A 71 15.06 9.90 4.81
CA CYS A 71 14.92 10.54 6.12
C CYS A 71 14.88 9.51 7.27
N HIS A 72 14.71 9.96 8.51
CA HIS A 72 14.55 9.10 9.67
C HIS A 72 13.09 8.68 9.88
N ARG A 73 12.91 7.54 10.55
CA ARG A 73 11.58 6.94 10.82
C ARG A 73 10.68 7.90 11.62
N ASP A 74 11.25 8.61 12.59
CA ASP A 74 10.56 9.58 13.45
C ASP A 74 10.13 10.85 12.73
N GLU A 75 10.58 11.06 11.49
CA GLU A 75 10.12 12.14 10.59
C GLU A 75 8.89 11.72 9.75
N ILE A 76 8.40 10.48 9.88
CA ILE A 76 7.27 9.97 9.08
C ILE A 76 5.98 9.93 9.91
N ALA A 77 4.95 10.62 9.43
CA ALA A 77 3.57 10.49 9.90
C ALA A 77 2.67 9.97 8.76
N LEU A 78 1.79 9.01 9.07
CA LEU A 78 0.84 8.45 8.11
C LEU A 78 -0.56 9.02 8.36
N VAL A 79 -1.20 9.46 7.28
CA VAL A 79 -2.59 9.93 7.28
C VAL A 79 -3.33 9.35 6.08
N GLU A 80 -4.66 9.43 6.09
CA GLU A 80 -5.54 8.79 5.11
C GLU A 80 -5.38 9.28 3.67
N ASN A 81 -4.98 10.54 3.45
CA ASN A 81 -4.69 11.09 2.12
C ASN A 81 -3.90 12.41 2.18
N ALA A 82 -3.41 12.86 1.01
CA ALA A 82 -2.60 14.07 0.87
C ALA A 82 -3.35 15.38 1.24
N THR A 83 -4.65 15.48 0.94
CA THR A 83 -5.45 16.67 1.32
C THR A 83 -5.52 16.80 2.84
N ARG A 84 -5.75 15.71 3.55
CA ARG A 84 -5.82 15.69 5.02
C ARG A 84 -4.46 15.93 5.66
N ALA A 85 -3.37 15.50 5.01
CA ALA A 85 -2.01 15.83 5.43
C ALA A 85 -1.73 17.34 5.38
N TRP A 86 -2.36 18.05 4.44
CA TRP A 86 -2.14 19.48 4.22
C TRP A 86 -3.04 20.36 5.09
N ASP A 87 -4.26 19.90 5.35
CA ASP A 87 -5.26 20.65 6.14
C ASP A 87 -5.05 20.57 7.66
N MET A 88 -4.18 19.68 8.15
CA MET A 88 -3.81 19.54 9.56
C MET A 88 -2.67 20.49 9.94
#